data_AF-A0A4Z2IDH7-F1
#
_entry.id   AF-A0A4Z2IDH7-F1
#
_cell.length_a   1.000
_cell.length_b   1.000
_cell.length_c   1.000
_cell.angle_alpha   90.00
_cell.angle_beta   90.00
_cell.angle_gamma   90.00
#
_symmetry.space_group_name_H-M   'P 1'
#
loop_
_entity.id
_entity.type
_entity.pdbx_description
1 polymer ?
#
loop_
_entity_poly.entity_id
_entity_poly.type
_entity_poly.pdbx_seq_one_letter_code
_entity_poly.pdbx_strand_id
1 'polypeptide(L)'
;MYIQFCIQVKINIPSLPAIGLADRLLCSIKSFNSEGTMSDSGQVSCNLPHPSLIPHTPEDQDFVAVAVRLFVNESVELATREFKFYNCAATVRKSQNTPCMACVASLWGCQWNTRDHTCSDMDESEKGPKIIKHRQGARCPQFENPDPVLIPVGYKTRISFEGINLDIYEGRVFTIGTELMKNTEEEVKVENGPFYTFSGFNFSYDKSPETNVLFYVKDKESGKKMDSTLNVTLYNCSMGREDCSLCKNADPMYRCVWCAKQRACVYEKLCNPAQQGVEDPHNTECPDPQITDIIPRFGPMRGGISITIRGSNLGIHKEDIKSISVVGEPCNHQKEKYSVSTSVVCEIGPVDPKNDNWGQVEVEVKGGKRGTSTIYFTYRVNTHDYYSQLLLPLLLPLPLLSCTFNMEAFSF
;
A
#
# COMPACT_ATOMS: atom_id res chain seq x y z
N MET A 1 -9.27 17.26 -45.01
CA MET A 1 -9.63 16.48 -43.81
C MET A 1 -10.74 17.25 -43.12
N TYR A 2 -11.99 16.88 -43.36
CA TYR A 2 -13.15 17.55 -42.76
C TYR A 2 -13.31 17.00 -41.34
N ILE A 3 -12.60 17.59 -40.38
CA ILE A 3 -12.90 17.35 -38.96
C ILE A 3 -14.23 18.05 -38.70
N GLN A 4 -15.27 17.26 -38.46
CA GLN A 4 -16.59 17.79 -38.10
C GLN A 4 -16.52 18.36 -36.68
N PHE A 5 -16.06 19.60 -36.58
CA PHE A 5 -16.15 20.34 -35.33
C PHE A 5 -17.63 20.51 -34.98
N CYS A 6 -18.00 20.18 -33.74
CA CYS A 6 -19.30 20.57 -33.23
C CYS A 6 -19.32 22.10 -33.16
N ILE A 7 -19.92 22.74 -34.16
CA ILE A 7 -19.97 24.21 -34.27
C ILE A 7 -21.07 24.82 -33.41
N GLN A 8 -22.06 24.01 -33.00
CA GLN A 8 -23.22 24.43 -32.26
C GLN A 8 -23.57 23.45 -31.14
N VAL A 9 -24.01 23.99 -30.01
CA VAL A 9 -24.62 23.25 -28.91
C VAL A 9 -26.12 23.45 -28.93
N LYS A 10 -26.88 22.39 -28.70
CA LYS A 10 -28.34 22.44 -28.58
C LYS A 10 -28.76 22.25 -27.13
N ILE A 11 -29.45 23.24 -26.58
CA ILE A 11 -29.82 23.35 -25.17
C ILE A 11 -31.32 23.12 -25.05
N ASN A 12 -31.71 22.05 -24.36
CA ASN A 12 -33.11 21.78 -24.03
C ASN A 12 -33.42 22.36 -22.64
N ILE A 13 -34.44 23.21 -22.54
CA ILE A 13 -34.87 23.82 -21.28
C ILE A 13 -36.32 23.40 -21.03
N PRO A 14 -36.57 22.45 -20.10
CA PRO A 14 -37.89 21.82 -19.92
C PRO A 14 -39.02 22.79 -19.55
N SER A 15 -38.69 23.98 -19.02
CA SER A 15 -39.67 24.97 -18.56
C SER A 15 -39.21 26.37 -18.93
N LEU A 16 -39.03 26.60 -20.24
CA LEU A 16 -38.70 27.93 -20.75
C LEU A 16 -39.91 28.86 -20.62
N PRO A 17 -39.77 30.09 -20.09
CA PRO A 17 -40.83 31.11 -20.18
C PRO A 17 -41.21 31.37 -21.63
N ALA A 18 -42.43 31.88 -21.88
CA ALA A 18 -42.84 32.28 -23.22
C ALA A 18 -41.93 33.41 -23.73
N ILE A 19 -41.13 33.11 -24.77
CA ILE A 19 -40.22 34.07 -25.42
C ILE A 19 -40.95 34.66 -26.62
N GLY A 20 -41.08 35.98 -26.65
CA GLY A 20 -41.75 36.71 -27.73
C GLY A 20 -40.88 36.81 -28.99
N LEU A 21 -41.50 37.19 -30.11
CA LEU A 21 -40.81 37.40 -31.40
C LEU A 21 -39.73 38.50 -31.37
N ALA A 22 -39.78 39.38 -30.36
CA ALA A 22 -38.83 40.48 -30.17
C ALA A 22 -37.69 40.15 -29.19
N ASP A 23 -37.81 39.05 -28.45
CA ASP A 23 -36.82 38.67 -27.43
C ASP A 23 -35.61 38.01 -28.09
N ARG A 24 -34.41 38.47 -27.71
CA ARG A 24 -33.15 37.94 -28.23
C ARG A 24 -32.51 37.02 -27.21
N LEU A 25 -32.19 35.81 -27.66
CA LEU A 25 -31.44 34.85 -26.88
C LEU A 25 -29.95 35.04 -27.10
N LEU A 26 -29.20 35.11 -26.01
CA LEU A 26 -27.74 35.23 -26.03
C LEU A 26 -27.12 34.09 -25.23
N CYS A 27 -26.26 33.32 -25.87
CA CYS A 27 -25.40 32.36 -25.20
C CYS A 27 -24.06 32.98 -24.86
N SER A 28 -23.66 32.88 -23.60
CA SER A 28 -22.36 33.33 -23.11
C SER A 28 -21.54 32.14 -22.61
N ILE A 29 -20.33 31.99 -23.15
CA ILE A 29 -19.36 30.96 -22.81
C ILE A 29 -18.04 31.67 -22.49
N LYS A 30 -17.79 31.92 -21.20
CA LYS A 30 -16.73 32.83 -20.72
C LYS A 30 -16.81 34.21 -21.39
N SER A 31 -15.87 34.54 -22.27
CA SER A 31 -15.79 35.82 -22.98
C SER A 31 -16.35 35.74 -24.40
N PHE A 32 -16.80 34.56 -24.85
CA PHE A 32 -17.40 34.37 -26.16
C PHE A 32 -18.92 34.44 -26.05
N ASN A 33 -19.54 35.29 -26.86
CA ASN A 33 -20.98 35.43 -26.95
C ASN A 33 -21.47 35.03 -28.34
N SER A 34 -22.59 34.31 -28.40
CA SER A 34 -23.25 33.92 -29.64
C SER A 34 -24.77 34.10 -29.53
N GLU A 35 -25.40 34.49 -30.63
CA GLU A 35 -26.87 34.56 -30.70
C GLU A 35 -27.46 33.15 -30.67
N GLY A 36 -28.50 32.96 -29.85
CA GLY A 36 -29.21 31.70 -29.71
C GLY A 36 -30.42 31.65 -30.63
N THR A 37 -30.57 30.57 -31.39
CA THR A 37 -31.74 30.34 -32.25
C THR A 37 -32.64 29.26 -31.65
N MET A 38 -33.93 29.58 -31.46
CA MET A 38 -34.90 28.61 -30.94
C MET A 38 -35.49 27.80 -32.10
N SER A 39 -35.51 26.47 -31.96
CA SER A 39 -36.24 25.57 -32.87
C SER A 39 -37.71 25.45 -32.49
N ASP A 40 -38.53 24.97 -33.43
CA ASP A 40 -39.97 24.71 -33.21
C ASP A 40 -40.27 23.75 -32.04
N SER A 41 -39.29 22.93 -31.67
CA SER A 41 -39.34 22.01 -30.52
C SER A 41 -38.94 22.64 -29.18
N GLY A 42 -38.69 23.95 -29.12
CA GLY A 42 -38.29 24.68 -27.90
C GLY A 42 -36.81 24.50 -27.52
N GLN A 43 -35.96 24.01 -28.43
CA GLN A 43 -34.53 23.83 -28.19
C GLN A 43 -33.75 25.05 -28.66
N VAL A 44 -32.84 25.57 -27.84
CA VAL A 44 -32.00 26.72 -28.20
C VAL A 44 -30.67 26.24 -28.76
N SER A 45 -30.32 26.64 -29.97
CA SER A 45 -29.06 26.33 -30.62
C SER A 45 -28.11 27.53 -30.53
N CYS A 46 -26.90 27.32 -30.05
CA CYS A 46 -25.89 28.37 -29.88
C CYS A 46 -24.56 27.95 -30.49
N ASN A 47 -23.85 28.90 -31.12
CA ASN A 47 -22.51 28.63 -31.64
C ASN A 47 -21.51 28.43 -30.48
N LEU A 48 -20.57 27.52 -30.67
CA LEU A 48 -19.46 27.27 -29.75
C LEU A 48 -18.24 28.13 -30.10
N PRO A 49 -17.40 28.52 -29.11
CA PRO A 49 -16.18 29.28 -29.36
C PRO A 49 -15.17 28.49 -30.19
N HIS A 50 -14.29 29.21 -30.89
CA HIS A 50 -13.14 28.59 -31.54
C HIS A 50 -12.26 27.86 -30.51
N PRO A 51 -11.65 26.70 -30.84
CA PRO A 51 -10.84 25.92 -29.89
C PRO A 51 -9.74 26.69 -29.17
N SER A 52 -9.17 27.73 -29.81
CA SER A 52 -8.16 28.60 -29.19
C SER A 52 -8.67 29.45 -28.02
N LEU A 53 -9.98 29.64 -27.89
CA LEU A 53 -10.62 30.38 -26.79
C LEU A 53 -11.07 29.45 -25.66
N ILE A 54 -10.99 28.13 -25.86
CA ILE A 54 -11.31 27.14 -24.84
C ILE A 54 -10.11 27.07 -23.89
N PRO A 55 -10.33 27.16 -22.56
CA PRO A 55 -9.26 26.97 -21.59
C PRO A 55 -8.54 25.64 -21.78
N HIS A 56 -7.24 25.61 -21.45
CA HIS A 56 -6.47 24.38 -21.49
C HIS A 56 -7.03 23.33 -20.51
N THR A 57 -6.97 22.07 -20.93
CA THR A 57 -7.30 20.93 -20.08
C THR A 57 -6.31 20.85 -18.91
N PRO A 58 -6.78 20.77 -17.65
CA PRO A 58 -5.94 20.55 -16.47
C PRO A 58 -5.07 19.28 -16.60
N GLU A 59 -3.95 19.22 -15.88
CA GLU A 59 -3.00 18.09 -15.99
C GLU A 59 -3.58 16.76 -15.50
N ASP A 60 -4.49 16.80 -14.53
CA ASP A 60 -5.15 15.65 -13.91
C ASP A 60 -6.43 15.20 -14.65
N GLN A 61 -6.83 15.92 -15.71
CA GLN A 61 -8.10 15.73 -16.40
C GLN A 61 -7.91 15.55 -17.92
N ASP A 62 -8.91 14.95 -18.55
CA ASP A 62 -9.01 14.81 -20.00
C ASP A 62 -10.09 15.73 -20.61
N PHE A 63 -10.73 16.56 -19.78
CA PHE A 63 -11.69 17.57 -20.20
C PHE A 63 -11.55 18.85 -19.37
N VAL A 64 -12.17 19.92 -19.87
CA VAL A 64 -12.40 21.15 -19.13
C VAL A 64 -13.89 21.45 -19.13
N ALA A 65 -14.45 21.70 -17.95
CA ALA A 65 -15.83 22.13 -17.81
C ALA A 65 -15.92 23.66 -17.93
N VAL A 66 -16.81 24.14 -18.79
CA VAL A 66 -17.07 25.56 -18.98
C VAL A 66 -18.57 25.81 -18.87
N ALA A 67 -18.96 26.76 -18.03
CA ALA A 67 -20.34 27.16 -17.90
C ALA A 67 -20.84 27.83 -19.20
N VAL A 68 -21.88 27.25 -19.80
CA VAL A 68 -22.68 27.85 -20.86
C VAL A 68 -23.88 28.50 -20.19
N ARG A 69 -24.00 29.82 -20.35
CA ARG A 69 -25.07 30.62 -19.78
C ARG A 69 -25.98 31.12 -20.89
N LEU A 70 -27.28 31.06 -20.67
CA LEU A 70 -28.28 31.57 -21.60
C LEU A 70 -28.95 32.80 -21.01
N PHE A 71 -29.00 33.88 -21.78
CA PHE A 71 -29.62 35.14 -21.42
C PHE A 71 -30.75 35.50 -22.37
N VAL A 72 -31.76 36.23 -21.88
CA VAL A 72 -32.74 36.96 -22.68
C VAL A 72 -32.40 38.44 -22.61
N ASN A 73 -32.40 39.11 -23.77
CA ASN A 73 -32.20 40.55 -23.90
C ASN A 73 -30.96 41.03 -23.12
N GLU A 74 -29.90 40.22 -23.16
CA GLU A 74 -28.57 40.44 -22.56
C GLU A 74 -28.51 40.60 -21.03
N SER A 75 -29.66 40.62 -20.35
CA SER A 75 -29.77 41.08 -18.95
C SER A 75 -30.32 40.02 -18.01
N VAL A 76 -31.17 39.11 -18.48
CA VAL A 76 -31.82 38.10 -17.65
C VAL A 76 -31.23 36.73 -17.93
N GLU A 77 -30.50 36.15 -16.97
CA GLU A 77 -30.00 34.76 -17.07
C GLU A 77 -31.15 33.77 -16.90
N LEU A 78 -31.40 32.95 -17.93
CA LEU A 78 -32.42 31.91 -17.92
C LEU A 78 -31.92 30.58 -17.36
N ALA A 79 -30.70 30.21 -17.71
CA ALA A 79 -30.15 28.91 -17.38
C ALA A 79 -28.62 28.94 -17.47
N THR A 80 -27.97 28.17 -16.61
CA THR A 80 -26.54 27.91 -16.65
C THR A 80 -26.29 26.42 -16.51
N ARG A 81 -25.43 25.87 -17.36
CA ARG A 81 -24.98 24.47 -17.26
C ARG A 81 -23.53 24.34 -17.68
N GLU A 82 -22.81 23.44 -17.01
CA GLU A 82 -21.46 23.09 -17.43
C GLU A 82 -21.48 22.22 -18.69
N PHE A 83 -20.72 22.66 -19.68
CA PHE A 83 -20.42 21.91 -20.89
C PHE A 83 -18.96 21.45 -20.82
N LYS A 84 -18.72 20.16 -21.12
CA LYS A 84 -17.40 19.56 -21.03
C LYS A 84 -16.75 19.52 -22.41
N PHE A 85 -15.63 20.21 -22.55
CA PHE A 85 -14.77 20.12 -23.72
C PHE A 85 -13.65 19.13 -23.42
N TYR A 86 -13.67 17.98 -24.07
CA TYR A 86 -12.67 16.94 -23.89
C TYR A 86 -11.50 17.10 -24.86
N ASN A 87 -10.39 16.45 -24.54
CA ASN A 87 -9.21 16.39 -25.38
C ASN A 87 -8.62 14.97 -25.30
N CYS A 88 -8.80 14.19 -26.37
CA CYS A 88 -8.27 12.83 -26.43
C CYS A 88 -6.76 12.76 -26.19
N ALA A 89 -5.97 13.72 -26.67
CA ALA A 89 -4.53 13.74 -26.42
C ALA A 89 -4.16 13.98 -24.94
N ALA A 90 -5.08 14.52 -24.12
CA ALA A 90 -4.88 14.71 -22.69
C ALA A 90 -4.93 13.38 -21.90
N THR A 91 -5.64 12.36 -22.40
CA THR A 91 -5.74 11.04 -21.77
C THR A 91 -4.36 10.39 -21.56
N VAL A 92 -3.47 10.57 -22.53
CA VAL A 92 -2.08 10.10 -22.51
C VAL A 92 -1.25 10.80 -21.43
N ARG A 93 -1.45 12.10 -21.24
CA ARG A 93 -0.73 12.89 -20.23
C ARG A 93 -1.12 12.45 -18.81
N LYS A 94 -2.40 12.14 -18.61
CA LYS A 94 -2.95 11.64 -17.35
C LYS A 94 -2.42 10.24 -16.98
N SER A 95 -2.25 9.38 -17.98
CA SER A 95 -1.82 7.98 -17.79
C SER A 95 -0.58 7.65 -18.61
N GLN A 96 0.56 8.23 -18.22
CA GLN A 96 1.80 8.15 -19.01
C GLN A 96 2.37 6.73 -19.15
N ASN A 97 2.07 5.82 -18.21
CA ASN A 97 2.56 4.44 -18.25
C ASN A 97 1.59 3.50 -18.98
N THR A 98 0.40 3.96 -19.36
CA THR A 98 -0.62 3.20 -20.10
C THR A 98 -1.35 4.06 -21.15
N PRO A 99 -0.61 4.76 -22.04
CA PRO A 99 -1.18 5.73 -22.97
C PRO A 99 -2.21 5.16 -23.96
N CYS A 100 -2.01 3.96 -24.52
CA CYS A 100 -2.95 3.36 -25.48
C CYS A 100 -4.24 2.94 -24.79
N MET A 101 -4.15 2.18 -23.70
CA MET A 101 -5.29 1.75 -22.91
C MET A 101 -6.10 2.95 -22.40
N ALA A 102 -5.44 3.98 -21.88
CA ALA A 102 -6.10 5.20 -21.42
C ALA A 102 -6.84 5.92 -22.56
N CYS A 103 -6.23 5.99 -23.75
CA CYS A 103 -6.87 6.56 -24.92
C CYS A 103 -8.13 5.80 -25.32
N VAL A 104 -8.05 4.48 -25.53
CA VAL A 104 -9.17 3.71 -26.08
C VAL A 104 -10.25 3.41 -25.04
N ALA A 105 -9.93 3.47 -23.75
CA ALA A 105 -10.89 3.40 -22.64
C ALA A 105 -11.58 4.74 -22.32
N SER A 106 -11.11 5.84 -22.91
CA SER A 106 -11.67 7.18 -22.73
C SER A 106 -13.18 7.21 -22.97
N LEU A 107 -13.93 7.86 -22.09
CA LEU A 107 -15.39 8.02 -22.20
C LEU A 107 -15.81 8.84 -23.43
N TRP A 108 -14.86 9.55 -24.05
CA TRP A 108 -15.09 10.50 -25.13
C TRP A 108 -15.06 9.88 -26.53
N GLY A 109 -14.83 8.57 -26.64
CA GLY A 109 -14.77 7.88 -27.93
C GLY A 109 -13.50 8.22 -28.71
N CYS A 110 -12.33 8.06 -28.08
CA CYS A 110 -11.05 8.31 -28.72
C CYS A 110 -10.51 7.07 -29.45
N GLN A 111 -9.54 7.28 -30.35
CA GLN A 111 -8.79 6.24 -31.03
C GLN A 111 -7.28 6.44 -30.86
N TRP A 112 -6.55 5.34 -30.89
CA TRP A 112 -5.09 5.32 -30.79
C TRP A 112 -4.44 4.98 -32.13
N ASN A 113 -3.44 5.76 -32.52
CA ASN A 113 -2.59 5.49 -33.67
C ASN A 113 -1.23 4.97 -33.18
N THR A 114 -0.95 3.70 -33.45
CA THR A 114 0.27 3.05 -32.95
C THR A 114 1.54 3.52 -33.65
N ARG A 115 1.47 3.98 -34.90
CA ARG A 115 2.65 4.47 -35.64
C ARG A 115 3.08 5.83 -35.13
N ASP A 116 2.13 6.73 -35.00
CA ASP A 116 2.39 8.12 -34.64
C ASP A 116 2.43 8.28 -33.10
N HIS A 117 1.94 7.26 -32.38
CA HIS A 117 1.88 7.18 -30.92
C HIS A 117 1.09 8.36 -30.34
N THR A 118 -0.12 8.53 -30.88
CA THR A 118 -1.01 9.65 -30.59
C THR A 118 -2.42 9.16 -30.31
N CYS A 119 -3.10 9.86 -29.40
CA CYS A 119 -4.52 9.69 -29.14
C CYS A 119 -5.29 10.85 -29.79
N SER A 120 -6.29 10.52 -30.60
CA SER A 120 -7.12 11.49 -31.30
C SER A 120 -8.60 11.14 -31.17
N ASP A 121 -9.46 12.06 -31.60
CA ASP A 121 -10.87 11.77 -31.78
C ASP A 121 -11.05 10.63 -32.78
N MET A 122 -12.09 9.83 -32.59
CA MET A 122 -12.40 8.71 -33.49
C MET A 122 -12.84 9.22 -34.86
N ASP A 123 -12.19 8.70 -35.91
CA ASP A 123 -12.50 9.00 -37.31
C ASP A 123 -12.83 7.70 -38.06
N GLU A 124 -14.07 7.52 -38.50
CA GLU A 124 -14.53 6.32 -39.23
C GLU A 124 -13.85 6.12 -40.60
N SER A 125 -13.27 7.18 -41.17
CA SER A 125 -12.54 7.10 -42.44
C SER A 125 -11.16 6.47 -42.27
N GLU A 126 -10.53 6.62 -41.10
CA GLU A 126 -9.24 6.02 -40.80
C GLU A 126 -9.39 4.55 -40.41
N LYS A 127 -8.96 3.68 -41.33
CA LYS A 127 -8.97 2.22 -41.15
C LYS A 127 -7.58 1.65 -41.35
N GLY A 128 -7.24 0.64 -40.56
CA GLY A 128 -5.99 -0.09 -40.73
C GLY A 128 -5.56 -0.83 -39.48
N PRO A 129 -4.54 -1.71 -39.58
CA PRO A 129 -4.02 -2.47 -38.43
C PRO A 129 -3.39 -1.57 -37.36
N LYS A 130 -2.97 -0.35 -37.74
CA LYS A 130 -2.29 0.62 -36.87
C LYS A 130 -3.24 1.52 -36.06
N ILE A 131 -4.54 1.46 -36.36
CA ILE A 131 -5.56 2.23 -35.65
C ILE A 131 -6.31 1.29 -34.72
N ILE A 132 -6.36 1.67 -33.44
CA ILE A 132 -7.10 0.98 -32.40
C ILE A 132 -8.25 1.88 -31.97
N LYS A 133 -9.48 1.42 -32.21
CA LYS A 133 -10.69 2.22 -31.94
C LYS A 133 -11.08 2.17 -30.47
N HIS A 134 -12.01 3.03 -30.09
CA HIS A 134 -12.61 3.06 -28.77
C HIS A 134 -13.07 1.64 -28.35
N ARG A 135 -12.79 1.27 -27.08
CA ARG A 135 -13.09 -0.04 -26.47
C ARG A 135 -12.35 -1.24 -27.07
N GLN A 136 -11.32 -1.03 -27.89
CA GLN A 136 -10.47 -2.11 -28.42
C GLN A 136 -9.17 -2.29 -27.63
N GLY A 137 -9.22 -2.18 -26.30
CA GLY A 137 -8.04 -2.25 -25.42
C GLY A 137 -7.17 -3.50 -25.61
N ALA A 138 -7.77 -4.64 -25.93
CA ALA A 138 -7.05 -5.90 -26.18
C ALA A 138 -6.07 -5.85 -27.38
N ARG A 139 -6.15 -4.83 -28.25
CA ARG A 139 -5.22 -4.61 -29.37
C ARG A 139 -4.07 -3.68 -29.01
N CYS A 140 -4.07 -3.09 -27.80
CA CYS A 140 -3.03 -2.17 -27.39
C CYS A 140 -1.66 -2.88 -27.27
N PRO A 141 -0.59 -2.28 -27.78
CA PRO A 141 0.78 -2.74 -27.55
C PRO A 141 1.15 -2.52 -26.08
N GLN A 142 1.48 -3.59 -25.34
CA GLN A 142 1.73 -3.51 -23.91
C GLN A 142 2.79 -4.51 -23.42
N PHE A 143 3.38 -4.22 -22.26
CA PHE A 143 4.22 -5.14 -21.50
C PHE A 143 3.52 -5.54 -20.20
N GLU A 144 3.42 -6.84 -19.95
CA GLU A 144 2.73 -7.40 -18.79
C GLU A 144 3.39 -8.69 -18.26
N ASN A 145 2.80 -9.27 -17.22
CA ASN A 145 3.20 -10.56 -16.64
C ASN A 145 4.69 -10.60 -16.19
N PRO A 146 5.13 -9.72 -15.27
CA PRO A 146 6.51 -9.75 -14.78
C PRO A 146 6.78 -11.00 -13.94
N ASP A 147 7.91 -11.66 -14.21
CA ASP A 147 8.42 -12.79 -13.45
C ASP A 147 9.92 -12.62 -13.13
N PRO A 148 10.33 -12.67 -11.84
CA PRO A 148 9.49 -12.81 -10.66
C PRO A 148 8.77 -11.51 -10.28
N VAL A 149 7.62 -11.64 -9.61
CA VAL A 149 6.86 -10.50 -9.05
C VAL A 149 7.44 -9.96 -7.74
N LEU A 150 8.34 -10.70 -7.09
CA LEU A 150 8.87 -10.40 -5.75
C LEU A 150 10.39 -10.24 -5.81
N ILE A 151 10.88 -9.05 -5.47
CA ILE A 151 12.27 -8.64 -5.70
C ILE A 151 12.95 -8.22 -4.38
N PRO A 152 14.05 -8.87 -3.97
CA PRO A 152 14.80 -8.47 -2.78
C PRO A 152 15.53 -7.14 -2.97
N VAL A 153 15.43 -6.26 -1.97
CA VAL A 153 16.28 -5.06 -1.84
C VAL A 153 17.75 -5.48 -1.69
N GLY A 154 18.67 -4.73 -2.32
CA GLY A 154 20.11 -5.01 -2.24
C GLY A 154 20.63 -6.05 -3.24
N TYR A 155 19.76 -6.77 -3.96
CA TYR A 155 20.17 -7.85 -4.88
C TYR A 155 19.60 -7.66 -6.29
N LYS A 156 20.50 -7.66 -7.28
CA LYS A 156 20.15 -7.48 -8.70
C LYS A 156 19.41 -8.72 -9.22
N THR A 157 18.10 -8.61 -9.34
CA THR A 157 17.22 -9.71 -9.78
C THR A 157 16.80 -9.51 -11.24
N ARG A 158 17.07 -10.50 -12.09
CA ARG A 158 16.60 -10.51 -13.48
C ARG A 158 15.08 -10.65 -13.50
N ILE A 159 14.41 -9.80 -14.27
CA ILE A 159 12.95 -9.82 -14.47
C ILE A 159 12.68 -10.10 -15.94
N SER A 160 11.91 -11.13 -16.23
CA SER A 160 11.35 -11.43 -17.54
C SER A 160 9.88 -11.00 -17.60
N PHE A 161 9.40 -10.60 -18.75
CA PHE A 161 8.01 -10.17 -18.94
C PHE A 161 7.58 -10.34 -20.40
N GLU A 162 6.28 -10.35 -20.63
CA GLU A 162 5.69 -10.60 -21.94
C GLU A 162 5.38 -9.28 -22.67
N GLY A 163 5.67 -9.25 -23.96
CA GLY A 163 5.30 -8.18 -24.87
C GLY A 163 4.12 -8.58 -25.76
N ILE A 164 3.02 -7.84 -25.69
CA ILE A 164 1.77 -8.16 -26.38
C ILE A 164 1.49 -7.12 -27.47
N ASN A 165 1.05 -7.58 -28.65
CA ASN A 165 0.76 -6.73 -29.82
C ASN A 165 1.95 -5.84 -30.26
N LEU A 166 3.18 -6.36 -30.14
CA LEU A 166 4.41 -5.62 -30.43
C LEU A 166 4.96 -5.79 -31.85
N ASP A 167 4.29 -6.52 -32.74
CA ASP A 167 4.81 -6.88 -34.08
C ASP A 167 5.24 -5.64 -34.90
N ILE A 168 4.52 -4.52 -34.77
CA ILE A 168 4.83 -3.26 -35.46
C ILE A 168 6.05 -2.51 -34.89
N TYR A 169 6.58 -2.97 -33.76
CA TYR A 169 7.77 -2.45 -33.09
C TYR A 169 8.95 -3.43 -33.19
N GLU A 170 8.88 -4.44 -34.07
CA GLU A 170 10.01 -5.33 -34.35
C GLU A 170 11.27 -4.54 -34.71
N GLY A 171 12.40 -4.94 -34.13
CA GLY A 171 13.70 -4.30 -34.32
C GLY A 171 13.93 -3.02 -33.50
N ARG A 172 12.93 -2.55 -32.74
CA ARG A 172 13.12 -1.40 -31.84
C ARG A 172 13.78 -1.80 -30.53
N VAL A 173 14.49 -0.84 -29.94
CA VAL A 173 15.14 -0.98 -28.63
C VAL A 173 14.29 -0.29 -27.58
N PHE A 174 13.98 -1.01 -26.50
CA PHE A 174 13.23 -0.48 -25.37
C PHE A 174 14.14 -0.28 -24.15
N THR A 175 13.77 0.67 -23.30
CA THR A 175 14.39 0.90 -22.00
C THR A 175 13.33 0.80 -20.90
N ILE A 176 13.73 0.31 -19.74
CA ILE A 176 12.87 0.13 -18.57
C ILE A 176 13.37 0.99 -17.41
N GLY A 177 12.44 1.57 -16.67
CA GLY A 177 12.73 2.43 -15.53
C GLY A 177 11.60 2.50 -14.52
N THR A 178 11.88 3.10 -13.38
CA THR A 178 10.90 3.40 -12.32
C THR A 178 11.40 4.55 -11.44
N GLU A 179 10.53 5.13 -10.62
CA GLU A 179 10.85 6.26 -9.74
C GLU A 179 12.01 5.95 -8.78
N LEU A 180 12.10 4.70 -8.31
CA LEU A 180 13.17 4.26 -7.40
C LEU A 180 14.54 4.10 -8.08
N MET A 181 14.62 4.14 -9.41
CA MET A 181 15.88 4.10 -10.17
C MET A 181 16.51 5.48 -10.35
N LYS A 182 16.00 6.54 -9.70
CA LYS A 182 16.55 7.90 -9.72
C LYS A 182 16.81 8.43 -11.15
N ASN A 183 15.84 8.25 -12.04
CA ASN A 183 15.91 8.61 -13.46
C ASN A 183 16.96 7.83 -14.29
N THR A 184 17.51 6.75 -13.75
CA THR A 184 18.30 5.79 -14.51
C THR A 184 17.37 4.82 -15.20
N GLU A 185 17.71 4.46 -16.43
CA GLU A 185 16.98 3.46 -17.21
C GLU A 185 18.00 2.49 -17.81
N GLU A 186 17.53 1.27 -18.06
CA GLU A 186 18.36 0.19 -18.57
C GLU A 186 17.72 -0.37 -19.83
N GLU A 187 18.54 -0.85 -20.75
CA GLU A 187 18.03 -1.47 -21.97
C GLU A 187 17.39 -2.84 -21.67
N VAL A 188 16.24 -3.05 -22.29
CA VAL A 188 15.52 -4.32 -22.26
C VAL A 188 16.07 -5.22 -23.36
N LYS A 189 16.35 -6.48 -23.02
CA LYS A 189 16.83 -7.49 -23.97
C LYS A 189 15.66 -8.36 -24.44
N VAL A 190 15.59 -8.61 -25.74
CA VAL A 190 14.61 -9.54 -26.33
C VAL A 190 15.07 -10.97 -26.04
N GLU A 191 14.16 -11.81 -25.54
CA GLU A 191 14.34 -13.26 -25.37
C GLU A 191 13.65 -14.06 -26.50
N ASN A 192 13.58 -15.38 -26.38
CA ASN A 192 12.82 -16.21 -27.30
C ASN A 192 11.31 -15.96 -27.15
N GLY A 193 10.59 -15.95 -28.28
CA GLY A 193 9.14 -15.77 -28.27
C GLY A 193 8.72 -14.31 -27.97
N PRO A 194 7.60 -14.09 -27.27
CA PRO A 194 7.13 -12.74 -26.94
C PRO A 194 7.82 -12.13 -25.70
N PHE A 195 8.90 -12.75 -25.20
CA PHE A 195 9.48 -12.39 -23.90
C PHE A 195 10.61 -11.36 -24.01
N TYR A 196 10.68 -10.51 -22.99
CA TYR A 196 11.63 -9.43 -22.83
C TYR A 196 12.24 -9.50 -21.43
N THR A 197 13.48 -9.01 -21.28
CA THR A 197 14.16 -9.04 -19.99
C THR A 197 14.87 -7.78 -19.60
N PHE A 198 14.77 -7.55 -18.30
CA PHE A 198 15.55 -6.61 -17.55
C PHE A 198 16.56 -7.35 -16.68
N SER A 199 17.83 -6.94 -16.75
CA SER A 199 18.90 -7.58 -15.95
C SER A 199 18.80 -7.31 -14.44
N GLY A 200 17.87 -6.45 -14.01
CA GLY A 200 17.65 -6.05 -12.63
C GLY A 200 18.33 -4.74 -12.25
N PHE A 201 17.91 -4.17 -11.12
CA PHE A 201 18.53 -3.01 -10.50
C PHE A 201 18.85 -3.32 -9.04
N ASN A 202 19.88 -2.69 -8.49
CA ASN A 202 20.16 -2.77 -7.07
C ASN A 202 19.35 -1.70 -6.33
N PHE A 203 18.14 -2.05 -5.89
CA PHE A 203 17.27 -1.14 -5.16
C PHE A 203 17.76 -0.89 -3.74
N SER A 204 17.54 0.33 -3.25
CA SER A 204 17.73 0.73 -1.85
C SER A 204 16.39 1.27 -1.33
N TYR A 205 15.78 0.56 -0.38
CA TYR A 205 14.50 0.94 0.21
C TYR A 205 14.36 0.40 1.64
N ASP A 206 14.04 1.28 2.59
CA ASP A 206 14.07 1.04 4.04
C ASP A 206 12.89 1.68 4.80
N LYS A 207 11.82 2.09 4.11
CA LYS A 207 10.66 2.74 4.76
C LYS A 207 9.61 1.76 5.28
N SER A 208 9.51 0.58 4.66
CA SER A 208 8.56 -0.49 5.02
C SER A 208 9.14 -1.86 4.65
N PRO A 209 8.60 -2.97 5.22
CA PRO A 209 9.02 -4.32 4.83
C PRO A 209 8.81 -4.63 3.35
N GLU A 210 7.75 -4.06 2.76
CA GLU A 210 7.41 -4.22 1.35
C GLU A 210 6.94 -2.90 0.73
N THR A 211 7.10 -2.77 -0.59
CA THR A 211 6.48 -1.71 -1.40
C THR A 211 6.24 -2.19 -2.82
N ASN A 212 5.15 -1.72 -3.44
CA ASN A 212 4.89 -1.96 -4.86
C ASN A 212 5.66 -0.97 -5.72
N VAL A 213 6.13 -1.43 -6.87
CA VAL A 213 6.91 -0.68 -7.83
C VAL A 213 6.38 -0.98 -9.22
N LEU A 214 5.87 0.06 -9.86
CA LEU A 214 5.45 0.01 -11.25
C LEU A 214 6.64 0.40 -12.14
N PHE A 215 7.01 -0.47 -13.05
CA PHE A 215 7.96 -0.14 -14.11
C PHE A 215 7.24 0.47 -15.30
N TYR A 216 7.86 1.49 -15.89
CA TYR A 216 7.51 1.98 -17.21
C TYR A 216 8.51 1.44 -18.23
N VAL A 217 8.03 1.19 -19.45
CA VAL A 217 8.86 0.81 -20.59
C VAL A 217 8.71 1.89 -21.64
N LYS A 218 9.82 2.31 -22.25
CA LYS A 218 9.81 3.32 -23.31
C LYS A 218 10.65 2.92 -24.50
N ASP A 219 10.21 3.33 -25.66
CA ASP A 219 10.98 3.26 -26.90
C ASP A 219 12.21 4.18 -26.78
N LYS A 220 13.41 3.63 -26.98
CA LYS A 220 14.67 4.33 -26.73
C LYS A 220 14.89 5.51 -27.68
N GLU A 221 14.47 5.38 -28.93
CA GLU A 221 14.71 6.38 -29.97
C GLU A 221 13.73 7.56 -29.87
N SER A 222 12.44 7.25 -29.76
CA SER A 222 11.39 8.27 -29.69
C SER A 222 11.13 8.82 -28.28
N GLY A 223 11.61 8.13 -27.24
CA GLY A 223 11.38 8.48 -25.84
C GLY A 223 9.94 8.26 -25.36
N LYS A 224 9.10 7.63 -26.19
CA LYS A 224 7.67 7.44 -25.94
C LYS A 224 7.42 6.19 -25.08
N LYS A 225 6.60 6.33 -24.04
CA LYS A 225 6.25 5.23 -23.13
C LYS A 225 5.24 4.29 -23.77
N MET A 226 5.44 3.00 -23.57
CA MET A 226 4.51 1.94 -23.95
C MET A 226 3.58 1.63 -22.79
N ASP A 227 2.45 0.98 -23.06
CA ASP A 227 1.60 0.49 -21.98
C ASP A 227 2.37 -0.55 -21.16
N SER A 228 2.41 -0.35 -19.85
CA SER A 228 3.16 -1.19 -18.92
C SER A 228 2.33 -1.44 -17.68
N THR A 229 2.05 -2.71 -17.42
CA THR A 229 1.42 -3.19 -16.18
C THR A 229 2.40 -3.99 -15.31
N LEU A 230 3.70 -3.78 -15.56
CA LEU A 230 4.80 -4.42 -14.85
C LEU A 230 4.91 -3.92 -13.40
N ASN A 231 4.04 -4.44 -12.55
CA ASN A 231 4.01 -4.16 -11.13
C ASN A 231 4.70 -5.30 -10.37
N VAL A 232 5.71 -4.96 -9.57
CA VAL A 232 6.41 -5.91 -8.71
C VAL A 232 6.41 -5.41 -7.27
N THR A 233 6.63 -6.31 -6.33
CA THR A 233 6.79 -6.01 -4.92
C THR A 233 8.27 -6.10 -4.55
N LEU A 234 8.84 -4.98 -4.09
CA LEU A 234 10.14 -4.98 -3.44
C LEU A 234 9.95 -5.39 -1.97
N TYR A 235 10.83 -6.24 -1.45
CA TYR A 235 10.85 -6.59 -0.03
C TYR A 235 12.25 -6.42 0.57
N ASN A 236 12.29 -6.06 1.86
CA ASN A 236 13.53 -5.89 2.60
C ASN A 236 13.56 -6.87 3.79
N CYS A 237 14.49 -7.84 3.74
CA CYS A 237 14.67 -8.82 4.80
C CYS A 237 15.05 -8.19 6.16
N SER A 238 15.79 -7.08 6.17
CA SER A 238 16.28 -6.46 7.39
C SER A 238 15.19 -5.68 8.14
N MET A 239 14.15 -5.21 7.45
CA MET A 239 13.11 -4.38 8.05
C MET A 239 12.24 -5.19 9.00
N GLY A 240 12.20 -4.77 10.28
CA GLY A 240 11.46 -5.44 11.34
C GLY A 240 12.07 -6.77 11.81
N ARG A 241 13.31 -7.09 11.41
CA ARG A 241 13.99 -8.36 11.73
C ARG A 241 15.39 -8.11 12.27
N GLU A 242 15.44 -7.53 13.46
CA GLU A 242 16.66 -7.04 14.11
C GLU A 242 17.51 -8.16 14.73
N ASP A 243 16.93 -9.34 14.95
CA ASP A 243 17.62 -10.49 15.54
C ASP A 243 17.40 -11.78 14.74
N CYS A 244 18.12 -12.85 15.14
CA CYS A 244 18.10 -14.12 14.44
C CYS A 244 16.73 -14.79 14.49
N SER A 245 16.06 -14.77 15.64
CA SER A 245 14.77 -15.43 15.78
C SER A 245 13.67 -14.74 14.97
N LEU A 246 13.65 -13.40 14.92
CA LEU A 246 12.79 -12.62 14.01
C LEU A 246 13.11 -12.93 12.54
N CYS A 247 14.39 -13.04 12.20
CA CYS A 247 14.82 -13.36 10.85
C CYS A 247 14.36 -14.76 10.42
N LYS A 248 14.52 -15.76 11.30
CA LYS A 248 14.07 -17.14 11.03
C LYS A 248 12.56 -17.31 11.06
N ASN A 249 11.84 -16.41 11.71
CA ASN A 249 10.38 -16.37 11.67
C ASN A 249 9.84 -15.76 10.35
N ALA A 250 10.70 -15.14 9.53
CA ALA A 250 10.28 -14.61 8.25
C ALA A 250 9.60 -15.68 7.39
N ASP A 251 8.61 -15.26 6.59
CA ASP A 251 7.96 -16.17 5.66
C ASP A 251 9.00 -16.78 4.70
N PRO A 252 9.03 -18.12 4.53
CA PRO A 252 9.97 -18.80 3.65
C PRO A 252 9.98 -18.27 2.21
N MET A 253 8.88 -17.65 1.73
CA MET A 253 8.82 -17.06 0.39
C MET A 253 9.88 -15.98 0.14
N TYR A 254 10.28 -15.25 1.19
CA TYR A 254 11.29 -14.19 1.11
C TYR A 254 12.72 -14.72 1.12
N ARG A 255 12.93 -16.00 1.50
CA ARG A 255 14.25 -16.63 1.60
C ARG A 255 15.27 -15.74 2.35
N CYS A 256 14.81 -15.13 3.44
CA CYS A 256 15.66 -14.35 4.33
C CYS A 256 16.46 -15.29 5.23
N VAL A 257 17.72 -14.96 5.48
CA VAL A 257 18.63 -15.72 6.35
C VAL A 257 19.35 -14.78 7.32
N TRP A 258 19.64 -15.29 8.52
CA TRP A 258 20.41 -14.55 9.51
C TRP A 258 21.90 -14.68 9.22
N CYS A 259 22.53 -13.57 8.85
CA CYS A 259 23.95 -13.53 8.52
C CYS A 259 24.76 -13.22 9.79
N ALA A 260 25.13 -14.26 10.56
CA ALA A 260 25.66 -14.14 11.93
C ALA A 260 26.83 -13.15 12.09
N LYS A 261 27.83 -13.18 11.19
CA LYS A 261 28.97 -12.25 11.26
C LYS A 261 28.59 -10.80 10.95
N GLN A 262 27.57 -10.59 10.13
CA GLN A 262 27.03 -9.26 9.83
C GLN A 262 26.02 -8.80 10.90
N ARG A 263 25.53 -9.73 11.72
CA ARG A 263 24.44 -9.53 12.71
C ARG A 263 23.21 -8.90 12.06
N ALA A 264 22.85 -9.38 10.87
CA ALA A 264 21.77 -8.81 10.07
C ALA A 264 20.95 -9.90 9.37
N CYS A 265 19.65 -9.65 9.20
CA CYS A 265 18.76 -10.46 8.38
C CYS A 265 18.80 -9.99 6.93
N VAL A 266 19.25 -10.84 6.00
CA VAL A 266 19.45 -10.47 4.59
C VAL A 266 18.88 -11.55 3.66
N TYR A 267 18.65 -11.21 2.40
CA TYR A 267 18.30 -12.20 1.38
C TYR A 267 19.42 -13.23 1.24
N GLU A 268 19.09 -14.52 1.10
CA GLU A 268 20.06 -15.64 1.14
C GLU A 268 21.31 -15.43 0.26
N LYS A 269 21.15 -14.87 -0.94
CA LYS A 269 22.26 -14.66 -1.88
C LYS A 269 23.17 -13.48 -1.54
N LEU A 270 22.77 -12.64 -0.58
CA LEU A 270 23.59 -11.55 -0.03
C LEU A 270 24.42 -12.02 1.18
N CYS A 271 24.11 -13.18 1.76
CA CYS A 271 24.90 -13.75 2.84
C CYS A 271 25.94 -14.73 2.28
N ASN A 272 27.22 -14.37 2.33
CA ASN A 272 28.29 -15.21 1.78
C ASN A 272 28.63 -16.39 2.74
N PRO A 273 28.39 -17.66 2.34
CA PRO A 273 28.65 -18.83 3.20
C PRO A 273 30.12 -18.99 3.59
N ALA A 274 31.04 -18.69 2.66
CA ALA A 274 32.48 -18.78 2.91
C ALA A 274 32.94 -17.82 4.03
N GLN A 275 32.26 -16.67 4.14
CA GLN A 275 32.50 -15.74 5.22
C GLN A 275 31.83 -16.18 6.52
N GLN A 276 30.71 -16.90 6.48
CA GLN A 276 30.00 -17.40 7.66
C GLN A 276 30.75 -18.53 8.36
N GLY A 277 31.42 -19.41 7.60
CA GLY A 277 31.97 -20.67 8.12
C GLY A 277 30.87 -21.72 8.35
N VAL A 278 29.73 -21.58 7.66
CA VAL A 278 28.56 -22.47 7.72
C VAL A 278 28.23 -22.89 6.29
N GLU A 279 27.98 -24.18 6.05
CA GLU A 279 27.65 -24.70 4.71
C GLU A 279 26.29 -24.19 4.21
N ASP A 280 25.30 -24.07 5.11
CA ASP A 280 23.95 -23.58 4.80
C ASP A 280 23.53 -22.44 5.76
N PRO A 281 23.38 -21.20 5.25
CA PRO A 281 22.91 -20.06 6.04
C PRO A 281 21.53 -20.24 6.70
N HIS A 282 20.68 -21.12 6.18
CA HIS A 282 19.37 -21.43 6.77
C HIS A 282 19.50 -22.19 8.10
N ASN A 283 20.58 -22.97 8.25
CA ASN A 283 20.84 -23.80 9.42
C ASN A 283 21.64 -23.09 10.53
N THR A 284 22.00 -21.83 10.37
CA THR A 284 22.72 -21.05 11.40
C THR A 284 21.95 -21.04 12.72
N GLU A 285 22.57 -21.49 13.82
CA GLU A 285 21.93 -21.41 15.13
C GLU A 285 21.85 -19.97 15.63
N CYS A 286 20.69 -19.59 16.20
CA CYS A 286 20.56 -18.28 16.84
C CYS A 286 21.40 -18.19 18.12
N PRO A 287 21.89 -17.00 18.51
CA PRO A 287 22.63 -16.84 19.76
C PRO A 287 21.71 -17.02 20.98
N ASP A 288 22.30 -17.01 22.18
CA ASP A 288 21.54 -17.05 23.42
C ASP A 288 20.57 -15.85 23.53
N PRO A 289 19.39 -16.04 24.16
CA PRO A 289 18.47 -14.95 24.41
C PRO A 289 19.11 -13.85 25.25
N GLN A 290 18.81 -12.59 24.95
CA GLN A 290 19.27 -11.45 25.74
C GLN A 290 18.09 -10.73 26.34
N ILE A 291 18.02 -10.68 27.68
CA ILE A 291 16.95 -9.98 28.40
C ILE A 291 17.38 -8.52 28.62
N THR A 292 16.56 -7.59 28.13
CA THR A 292 16.83 -6.15 28.19
C THR A 292 15.93 -5.43 29.21
N ASP A 293 14.73 -5.93 29.46
CA ASP A 293 13.82 -5.31 30.43
C ASP A 293 12.83 -6.31 31.06
N ILE A 294 12.29 -5.95 32.23
CA ILE A 294 11.31 -6.74 32.99
C ILE A 294 10.24 -5.77 33.52
N ILE A 295 8.97 -6.04 33.23
CA ILE A 295 7.85 -5.15 33.56
C ILE A 295 6.68 -5.93 34.17
N PRO A 296 6.21 -5.61 35.39
CA PRO A 296 6.84 -4.72 36.36
C PRO A 296 8.14 -5.31 36.93
N ARG A 297 9.01 -4.46 37.50
CA ARG A 297 10.25 -4.90 38.19
C ARG A 297 10.02 -5.39 39.63
N PHE A 298 8.80 -5.26 40.11
CA PHE A 298 8.41 -5.56 41.47
C PHE A 298 7.09 -6.32 41.49
N GLY A 299 6.92 -7.25 42.42
CA GLY A 299 5.68 -8.01 42.60
C GLY A 299 5.43 -8.41 44.04
N PRO A 300 4.22 -8.86 44.38
CA PRO A 300 3.88 -9.30 45.73
C PRO A 300 4.56 -10.65 46.06
N MET A 301 4.97 -10.86 47.32
CA MET A 301 5.55 -12.14 47.79
C MET A 301 4.66 -13.36 47.52
N ARG A 302 3.34 -13.19 47.45
CA ARG A 302 2.37 -14.26 47.14
C ARG A 302 2.30 -14.64 45.65
N GLY A 303 2.98 -13.88 44.78
CA GLY A 303 2.88 -14.03 43.33
C GLY A 303 1.49 -13.67 42.78
N GLY A 304 1.11 -14.30 41.66
CA GLY A 304 -0.19 -14.13 41.01
C GLY A 304 -0.29 -12.91 40.08
N ILE A 305 0.83 -12.26 39.77
CA ILE A 305 0.90 -11.21 38.76
C ILE A 305 1.62 -11.71 37.51
N SER A 306 1.21 -11.21 36.34
CA SER A 306 1.97 -11.41 35.11
C SER A 306 3.11 -10.39 35.02
N ILE A 307 4.30 -10.86 34.68
CA ILE A 307 5.43 -10.02 34.28
C ILE A 307 5.72 -10.22 32.79
N THR A 308 6.15 -9.14 32.13
CA THR A 308 6.60 -9.10 30.75
C THR A 308 8.13 -8.99 30.74
N ILE A 309 8.78 -9.99 30.19
CA ILE A 309 10.22 -10.05 29.98
C ILE A 309 10.46 -9.64 28.53
N ARG A 310 11.24 -8.57 28.31
CA ARG A 310 11.59 -8.06 26.98
C ARG A 310 13.03 -8.38 26.66
N GLY A 311 13.32 -8.61 25.38
CA GLY A 311 14.65 -9.03 24.96
C GLY A 311 14.77 -9.25 23.45
N SER A 312 15.79 -10.02 23.08
CA SER A 312 16.04 -10.51 21.73
C SER A 312 16.38 -11.99 21.74
N ASN A 313 16.15 -12.67 20.61
CA ASN A 313 16.32 -14.11 20.43
C ASN A 313 15.53 -14.96 21.45
N LEU A 314 14.37 -14.48 21.92
CA LEU A 314 13.51 -15.18 22.89
C LEU A 314 12.68 -16.33 22.26
N GLY A 315 13.17 -16.93 21.17
CA GLY A 315 12.50 -18.02 20.45
C GLY A 315 11.85 -17.58 19.14
N ILE A 316 11.61 -18.56 18.24
CA ILE A 316 10.98 -18.34 16.93
C ILE A 316 9.46 -18.54 17.07
N HIS A 317 9.06 -19.52 17.88
CA HIS A 317 7.65 -19.83 18.19
C HIS A 317 7.41 -19.79 19.70
N LYS A 318 6.14 -19.63 20.12
CA LYS A 318 5.77 -19.61 21.54
C LYS A 318 6.07 -20.94 22.25
N GLU A 319 6.15 -22.04 21.50
CA GLU A 319 6.50 -23.38 21.98
C GLU A 319 8.02 -23.56 22.21
N ASP A 320 8.85 -22.63 21.75
CA ASP A 320 10.30 -22.70 21.96
C ASP A 320 10.68 -22.36 23.41
N ILE A 321 9.82 -21.66 24.15
CA ILE A 321 10.04 -21.37 25.58
C ILE A 321 9.95 -22.68 26.37
N LYS A 322 11.07 -23.10 26.98
CA LYS A 322 11.16 -24.32 27.79
C LYS A 322 10.89 -24.07 29.25
N SER A 323 11.51 -23.04 29.81
CA SER A 323 11.30 -22.66 31.21
C SER A 323 11.54 -21.16 31.38
N ILE A 324 10.89 -20.60 32.39
CA ILE A 324 11.10 -19.23 32.85
C ILE A 324 11.24 -19.31 34.36
N SER A 325 12.30 -18.71 34.91
CA SER A 325 12.49 -18.62 36.36
C SER A 325 12.66 -17.17 36.78
N VAL A 326 12.09 -16.81 37.93
CA VAL A 326 12.12 -15.47 38.50
C VAL A 326 12.60 -15.59 39.93
N VAL A 327 13.85 -15.18 40.18
CA VAL A 327 14.51 -15.37 41.48
C VAL A 327 14.56 -16.85 41.88
N GLY A 328 14.85 -17.72 40.92
CA GLY A 328 14.90 -19.17 41.12
C GLY A 328 13.54 -19.89 41.15
N GLU A 329 12.43 -19.15 41.27
CA GLU A 329 11.08 -19.74 41.29
C GLU A 329 10.50 -19.91 39.86
N PRO A 330 9.81 -21.02 39.56
CA PRO A 330 9.22 -21.25 38.24
C PRO A 330 8.10 -20.25 37.94
N CYS A 331 8.12 -19.70 36.72
CA CYS A 331 7.12 -18.76 36.24
C CYS A 331 6.24 -19.40 35.15
N ASN A 332 4.93 -19.30 35.29
CA ASN A 332 3.99 -19.95 34.37
C ASN A 332 3.88 -19.17 33.06
N HIS A 333 4.39 -19.72 31.95
CA HIS A 333 4.42 -19.04 30.66
C HIS A 333 3.02 -18.83 30.07
N GLN A 334 2.69 -17.56 29.81
CA GLN A 334 1.43 -17.12 29.20
C GLN A 334 1.59 -17.08 27.67
N LYS A 335 1.47 -18.24 27.03
CA LYS A 335 1.68 -18.43 25.57
C LYS A 335 0.92 -17.46 24.68
N GLU A 336 -0.30 -17.09 25.04
CA GLU A 336 -1.15 -16.19 24.24
C GLU A 336 -0.70 -14.72 24.27
N LYS A 337 0.21 -14.37 25.18
CA LYS A 337 0.79 -13.02 25.29
C LYS A 337 2.24 -12.95 24.80
N TYR A 338 2.73 -14.03 24.18
CA TYR A 338 4.07 -14.08 23.59
C TYR A 338 4.15 -13.20 22.33
N SER A 339 5.24 -12.46 22.19
CA SER A 339 5.58 -11.76 20.95
C SER A 339 6.91 -12.30 20.43
N VAL A 340 6.91 -12.73 19.16
CA VAL A 340 8.04 -13.42 18.52
C VAL A 340 9.35 -12.72 18.83
N SER A 341 10.28 -13.44 19.46
CA SER A 341 11.64 -13.02 19.84
C SER A 341 11.76 -11.82 20.81
N THR A 342 10.75 -10.97 20.90
CA THR A 342 10.84 -9.65 21.53
C THR A 342 10.31 -9.62 22.96
N SER A 343 9.33 -10.46 23.28
CA SER A 343 8.82 -10.54 24.66
C SER A 343 8.14 -11.85 25.00
N VAL A 344 8.32 -12.24 26.27
CA VAL A 344 7.70 -13.40 26.90
C VAL A 344 6.94 -12.90 28.13
N VAL A 345 5.70 -13.37 28.29
CA VAL A 345 4.89 -13.05 29.49
C VAL A 345 4.74 -14.31 30.33
N CYS A 346 4.87 -14.17 31.65
CA CYS A 346 4.68 -15.27 32.58
C CYS A 346 4.05 -14.80 33.89
N GLU A 347 3.31 -15.68 34.56
CA GLU A 347 2.73 -15.43 35.87
C GLU A 347 3.63 -15.99 36.97
N ILE A 348 4.06 -15.13 37.89
CA ILE A 348 5.00 -15.50 38.96
C ILE A 348 4.27 -16.24 40.08
N GLY A 349 4.91 -17.27 40.63
CA GLY A 349 4.46 -17.97 41.82
C GLY A 349 4.76 -17.23 43.13
N PRO A 350 4.26 -17.74 44.28
CA PRO A 350 4.69 -17.29 45.59
C PRO A 350 6.16 -17.65 45.85
N VAL A 351 6.88 -16.81 46.60
CA VAL A 351 8.26 -17.07 47.05
C VAL A 351 8.29 -17.34 48.55
N ASP A 352 9.12 -18.31 49.00
CA ASP A 352 9.33 -18.56 50.43
C ASP A 352 10.01 -17.33 51.06
N PRO A 353 9.48 -16.75 52.15
CA PRO A 353 10.12 -15.65 52.88
C PRO A 353 11.55 -15.93 53.36
N LYS A 354 11.97 -17.20 53.41
CA LYS A 354 13.34 -17.62 53.75
C LYS A 354 14.32 -17.54 52.58
N ASN A 355 13.83 -17.52 51.34
CA ASN A 355 14.65 -17.36 50.14
C ASN A 355 14.94 -15.88 49.87
N ASP A 356 15.91 -15.62 49.00
CA ASP A 356 16.15 -14.26 48.51
C ASP A 356 14.89 -13.72 47.84
N ASN A 357 14.45 -12.54 48.26
CA ASN A 357 13.26 -11.89 47.69
C ASN A 357 13.60 -11.03 46.46
N TRP A 358 14.83 -11.06 45.96
CA TRP A 358 15.25 -10.37 44.75
C TRP A 358 16.33 -11.16 44.02
N GLY A 359 16.37 -11.04 42.70
CA GLY A 359 17.33 -11.79 41.90
C GLY A 359 17.07 -11.69 40.40
N GLN A 360 17.80 -12.51 39.64
CA GLN A 360 17.74 -12.51 38.17
C GLN A 360 16.48 -13.23 37.68
N VAL A 361 16.13 -12.91 36.44
CA VAL A 361 15.13 -13.64 35.66
C VAL A 361 15.87 -14.40 34.57
N GLU A 362 15.57 -15.69 34.44
CA GLU A 362 16.13 -16.55 33.41
C GLU A 362 15.04 -17.04 32.46
N VAL A 363 15.36 -17.10 31.18
CA VAL A 363 14.51 -17.70 30.14
C VAL A 363 15.35 -18.74 29.41
N GLU A 364 14.88 -19.99 29.42
CA GLU A 364 15.45 -21.08 28.63
C GLU A 364 14.60 -21.33 27.40
N VAL A 365 15.25 -21.33 26.24
CA VAL A 365 14.62 -21.63 24.95
C VAL A 365 15.12 -22.98 24.41
N LYS A 366 14.40 -23.52 23.42
CA LYS A 366 14.73 -24.76 22.74
C LYS A 366 16.19 -24.75 22.25
N GLY A 367 16.88 -25.88 22.41
CA GLY A 367 18.31 -25.99 22.13
C GLY A 367 19.21 -25.75 23.35
N GLY A 368 18.63 -25.59 24.55
CA GLY A 368 19.39 -25.42 25.79
C GLY A 368 19.99 -24.03 25.97
N LYS A 369 19.56 -23.07 25.15
CA LYS A 369 20.04 -21.68 25.20
C LYS A 369 19.34 -20.92 26.29
N ARG A 370 20.08 -20.08 27.01
CA ARG A 370 19.59 -19.40 28.20
C ARG A 370 19.95 -17.93 28.20
N GLY A 371 18.94 -17.09 28.43
CA GLY A 371 19.14 -15.67 28.72
C GLY A 371 18.98 -15.41 30.21
N THR A 372 19.90 -14.67 30.80
CA THR A 372 19.83 -14.22 32.20
C THR A 372 19.78 -12.69 32.23
N SER A 373 18.87 -12.12 33.01
CA SER A 373 18.70 -10.67 33.10
C SER A 373 19.86 -10.01 33.87
N THR A 374 20.31 -8.85 33.37
CA THR A 374 21.25 -7.98 34.11
C THR A 374 20.54 -7.13 35.17
N ILE A 375 19.24 -6.91 34.99
CA ILE A 375 18.36 -6.25 35.96
C ILE A 375 17.70 -7.27 36.88
N TYR A 376 17.48 -6.88 38.13
CA TYR A 376 16.83 -7.74 39.12
C TYR A 376 15.32 -7.49 39.21
N PHE A 377 14.58 -8.56 39.47
CA PHE A 377 13.19 -8.51 39.93
C PHE A 377 13.19 -8.56 41.46
N THR A 378 12.21 -7.92 42.11
CA THR A 378 12.10 -7.94 43.58
C THR A 378 10.67 -8.17 44.06
N TYR A 379 10.50 -9.22 44.84
CA TYR A 379 9.30 -9.48 45.62
C TYR A 379 9.21 -8.54 46.82
N ARG A 380 8.05 -7.92 46.99
CA ARG A 380 7.73 -6.98 48.05
C ARG A 380 6.53 -7.46 48.83
N VAL A 381 6.54 -7.19 50.13
CA VAL A 381 5.36 -7.38 50.99
C VAL A 381 4.41 -6.21 50.74
N ASN A 382 3.15 -6.50 50.39
CA ASN A 382 2.12 -5.47 50.35
C ASN A 382 1.84 -5.05 51.80
N THR A 383 2.25 -3.86 52.19
CA THR A 383 2.02 -3.32 53.56
C THR A 383 0.54 -3.16 53.90
N HIS A 384 -0.35 -3.15 52.91
CA HIS A 384 -1.80 -3.20 53.10
C HIS A 384 -2.33 -4.54 53.66
N ASP A 385 -1.68 -5.66 53.37
CA ASP A 385 -2.08 -6.98 53.91
C ASP A 385 -1.65 -7.17 55.37
N TYR A 386 -0.63 -6.42 55.81
CA TYR A 386 -0.13 -6.48 57.19
C TYR A 386 -1.09 -5.78 58.17
N TYR A 387 -1.73 -4.67 57.75
CA TYR A 387 -2.69 -3.93 58.60
C TYR A 387 -4.10 -4.52 58.61
N SER A 388 -4.54 -5.25 57.57
CA SER A 388 -5.82 -5.97 57.60
C SER A 388 -5.85 -7.14 58.58
N GLN A 389 -4.68 -7.69 58.97
CA GLN A 389 -4.58 -8.74 60.00
C GLN A 389 -4.54 -8.18 61.43
N LEU A 390 -4.32 -6.86 61.61
CA LEU A 390 -4.16 -6.21 62.92
C LEU A 390 -5.41 -5.48 63.44
N LEU A 391 -6.52 -5.49 62.68
CA LEU A 391 -7.80 -4.89 63.08
C LEU A 391 -8.94 -5.91 62.99
N LEU A 392 -8.95 -6.86 63.92
CA LEU A 392 -10.16 -7.60 64.29
C LEU A 392 -10.50 -7.25 65.75
N PRO A 393 -11.47 -6.37 66.02
CA PRO A 393 -12.11 -6.34 67.33
C PRO A 393 -13.32 -7.29 67.32
N LEU A 394 -13.31 -8.17 68.34
CA LEU A 394 -14.43 -8.89 68.94
C LEU A 394 -15.82 -8.35 68.58
N LEU A 395 -16.63 -9.16 67.89
CA LEU A 395 -18.10 -9.06 67.95
C LEU A 395 -18.69 -10.45 68.17
N LEU A 396 -19.34 -10.60 69.32
CA LEU A 396 -20.17 -11.75 69.73
C LEU A 396 -21.39 -11.90 68.79
N PRO A 397 -21.98 -13.10 68.69
CA PRO A 397 -23.17 -13.32 67.86
C PRO A 397 -24.45 -12.97 68.64
N LEU A 398 -25.38 -12.28 67.97
CA LEU A 398 -26.79 -12.28 68.33
C LEU A 398 -27.64 -12.61 67.09
N PRO A 399 -28.81 -13.23 67.27
CA PRO A 399 -29.39 -14.14 66.30
C PRO A 399 -30.17 -13.43 65.20
N LEU A 400 -30.28 -14.17 64.10
CA LEU A 400 -31.09 -13.90 62.92
C LEU A 400 -32.53 -13.51 63.29
N LEU A 401 -32.96 -12.32 62.86
CA LEU A 401 -34.35 -12.07 62.52
C LEU A 401 -34.47 -11.98 61.00
N SER A 402 -35.32 -12.85 60.46
CA SER A 402 -35.83 -12.86 59.11
C SER A 402 -36.71 -11.64 58.83
N CYS A 403 -36.53 -11.02 57.66
CA CYS A 403 -37.56 -10.30 56.91
C CYS A 403 -37.23 -10.36 55.41
N THR A 404 -38.07 -11.08 54.68
CA THR A 404 -38.22 -11.07 53.22
C THR A 404 -38.66 -9.70 52.71
N PHE A 405 -38.11 -9.23 51.59
CA PHE A 405 -38.81 -8.36 50.63
C PHE A 405 -38.27 -8.58 49.21
N ASN A 406 -39.19 -8.91 48.29
CA ASN A 406 -39.01 -8.85 46.85
C ASN A 406 -39.03 -7.38 46.38
N MET A 407 -38.28 -7.04 45.33
CA MET A 407 -38.77 -6.15 44.26
C MET A 407 -37.89 -6.21 43.00
N GLU A 408 -38.58 -5.95 41.89
CA GLU A 408 -38.29 -6.34 40.51
C GLU A 408 -37.25 -5.50 39.77
N ALA A 409 -36.87 -6.03 38.61
CA ALA A 409 -36.11 -5.39 37.54
C ALA A 409 -36.74 -4.08 37.04
N PHE A 410 -35.89 -3.17 36.57
CA PHE A 410 -36.19 -2.31 35.43
C PHE A 410 -34.92 -2.09 34.59
N SER A 411 -35.03 -2.43 33.31
CA SER A 411 -34.21 -1.88 32.23
C SER A 411 -34.57 -0.42 31.99
N PHE A 412 -33.58 0.38 31.65
CA PHE A 412 -33.56 1.17 30.41
C PHE A 412 -32.13 1.25 29.89
#